data_AF-A0A7V7D7M3-F1
#
_entry.id   AF-A0A7V7D7M3-F1
#
_cell.length_a   1.000
_cell.length_b   1.000
_cell.length_c   1.000
_cell.angle_alpha   90.00
_cell.angle_beta   90.00
_cell.angle_gamma   90.00
#
_symmetry.space_group_name_H-M   'P 1'
#
loop_
_entity.id
_entity.type
_entity.pdbx_description
1 polymer ?
#
loop_
_entity_poly.entity_id
_entity_poly.type
_entity_poly.pdbx_seq_one_letter_code
_entity_poly.pdbx_strand_id
1 'polypeptide(L)'
;MLIPTIIMGTLAIILLFIGHYKGQGQHISGIKSALNMTVGILPLLIFSFIVAGMVQVLLPQEVISKWVGSESGIRGIFIGMAAGALVPGGPYVSLPVAAGLLRCGAGIGT
;
A
#
# COMPACT_ATOMS: atom_id res chain seq x y z
N MET A 1 -1.28 13.99 2.82
CA MET A 1 -0.68 13.04 3.79
C MET A 1 -0.64 13.58 5.21
N LEU A 2 -0.36 14.88 5.42
CA LEU A 2 -0.31 15.49 6.76
C LEU A 2 -1.59 15.29 7.59
N ILE A 3 -2.78 15.51 7.01
CA ILE A 3 -4.07 15.38 7.71
C ILE A 3 -4.28 13.95 8.26
N PRO A 4 -4.23 12.88 7.44
CA PRO A 4 -4.31 11.50 7.95
C PRO A 4 -3.27 11.18 9.03
N THR A 5 -2.03 11.65 8.87
CA THR A 5 -0.96 11.44 9.85
C THR A 5 -1.29 12.08 11.19
N ILE A 6 -1.81 13.30 11.20
CA ILE A 6 -2.21 14.01 12.42
C ILE A 6 -3.37 13.29 13.10
N ILE A 7 -4.39 12.88 12.34
CA ILE A 7 -5.57 12.16 12.86
C ILE A 7 -5.14 10.85 13.52
N MET A 8 -4.36 10.03 12.81
CA MET A 8 -3.88 8.74 13.32
C MET A 8 -2.92 8.90 14.49
N GLY A 9 -2.03 9.89 14.44
CA GLY A 9 -1.10 10.20 15.51
C GLY A 9 -1.82 10.59 16.80
N THR A 10 -2.84 11.45 16.70
CA THR A 10 -3.66 11.87 17.85
C THR A 10 -4.40 10.67 18.46
N LEU A 11 -5.02 9.84 17.61
CA LEU A 11 -5.72 8.64 18.05
C LEU A 11 -4.77 7.67 18.78
N ALA A 12 -3.57 7.45 18.24
CA ALA A 12 -2.56 6.59 18.85
C ALA A 12 -2.13 7.09 20.23
N ILE A 13 -1.89 8.41 20.38
CA ILE A 13 -1.54 9.03 21.67
C ILE A 13 -2.67 8.83 22.68
N ILE A 14 -3.92 9.07 22.30
CA ILE A 14 -5.09 8.88 23.17
C ILE A 14 -5.19 7.43 23.64
N LEU A 15 -5.06 6.46 22.74
CA LEU A 15 -5.15 5.03 23.08
C LEU A 15 -4.00 4.58 23.99
N LEU A 16 -2.78 5.06 23.75
CA LEU A 16 -1.63 4.78 24.62
C LEU A 16 -1.83 5.37 26.01
N PHE A 17 -2.36 6.61 26.08
CA PHE A 17 -2.69 7.25 27.35
C PHE A 17 -3.72 6.42 28.12
N ILE A 18 -4.84 6.07 27.51
CA ILE A 18 -5.88 5.19 28.12
C ILE A 18 -5.26 3.86 28.59
N GLY A 19 -4.42 3.23 27.77
CA GLY A 19 -3.72 1.98 28.12
C GLY A 19 -2.70 2.12 29.24
N HIS A 20 -2.17 3.32 29.47
CA HIS A 20 -1.33 3.65 30.61
C HIS A 20 -2.17 3.81 31.89
N TYR A 21 -3.27 4.56 31.85
CA TYR A 21 -4.16 4.76 33.02
C TYR A 21 -4.85 3.47 33.49
N LYS A 22 -5.06 2.50 32.60
CA LYS A 22 -5.60 1.19 33.01
C LYS A 22 -4.65 0.39 33.91
N GLY A 23 -3.37 0.77 34.06
CA GLY A 23 -2.44 0.23 35.07
C GLY A 23 -1.99 -1.22 34.88
N GLN A 24 -2.63 -2.01 34.02
CA GLN A 24 -2.36 -3.44 33.80
C GLN A 24 -1.23 -3.71 32.78
N GLY A 25 -0.37 -2.73 32.47
CA GLY A 25 0.70 -2.88 31.47
C GLY A 25 0.22 -3.01 30.02
N GLN A 26 -1.06 -2.71 29.73
CA GLN A 26 -1.66 -2.84 28.40
C GLN A 26 -0.95 -1.97 27.35
N HIS A 27 -0.44 -0.81 27.74
CA HIS A 27 0.37 0.05 26.86
C HIS A 27 1.66 -0.63 26.40
N ILE A 28 2.34 -1.40 27.26
CA ILE A 28 3.57 -2.12 26.91
C ILE A 28 3.25 -3.26 25.93
N SER A 29 2.20 -4.03 26.20
CA SER A 29 1.75 -5.09 25.29
C SER A 29 1.33 -4.53 23.93
N GLY A 30 0.61 -3.39 23.93
CA GLY A 30 0.22 -2.67 22.72
C GLY A 30 1.42 -2.21 21.90
N ILE A 31 2.44 -1.59 22.52
CA ILE A 31 3.67 -1.16 21.85
C ILE A 31 4.44 -2.36 21.30
N LYS A 32 4.55 -3.46 22.06
CA LYS A 32 5.24 -4.68 21.62
C LYS A 32 4.55 -5.31 20.40
N SER A 33 3.22 -5.37 20.42
CA SER A 33 2.43 -5.83 19.27
C SER A 33 2.63 -4.92 18.06
N ALA A 34 2.58 -3.60 18.26
CA ALA A 34 2.83 -2.63 17.21
C ALA A 34 4.22 -2.79 16.59
N LEU A 35 5.28 -2.93 17.40
CA LEU A 35 6.64 -3.16 16.92
C LEU A 35 6.77 -4.46 16.13
N ASN A 36 6.17 -5.56 16.60
CA ASN A 36 6.18 -6.82 15.88
C ASN A 36 5.49 -6.70 14.51
N MET A 37 4.34 -6.02 14.45
CA MET A 37 3.64 -5.75 13.19
C MET A 37 4.48 -4.86 12.26
N THR A 38 5.09 -3.80 12.80
CA THR A 38 5.96 -2.91 12.02
C THR A 38 7.14 -3.66 11.45
N VAL A 39 7.88 -4.44 12.24
CA VAL A 39 9.04 -5.21 11.77
C VAL A 39 8.63 -6.28 10.74
N GLY A 40 7.46 -6.88 10.90
CA GLY A 40 6.94 -7.86 9.93
C GLY A 40 6.56 -7.25 8.57
N ILE A 41 6.03 -6.01 8.56
CA ILE A 41 5.46 -5.39 7.35
C ILE A 41 6.43 -4.40 6.69
N LEU A 42 7.31 -3.75 7.46
CA LEU A 42 8.20 -2.69 6.97
C LEU A 42 9.13 -3.14 5.83
N PRO A 43 9.80 -4.32 5.91
CA PRO A 43 10.63 -4.78 4.79
C PRO A 43 9.81 -4.98 3.51
N LEU A 44 8.62 -5.58 3.64
CA LEU A 44 7.70 -5.80 2.52
C LEU A 44 7.27 -4.48 1.88
N LEU A 45 6.95 -3.46 2.69
CA LEU A 45 6.63 -2.12 2.20
C LEU A 45 7.78 -1.46 1.43
N ILE A 46 9.01 -1.58 1.94
CA ILE A 46 10.20 -1.03 1.28
C ILE A 46 10.35 -1.65 -0.11
N PHE A 47 10.30 -2.98 -0.21
CA PHE A 47 10.42 -3.66 -1.51
C PHE A 47 9.24 -3.33 -2.44
N SER A 48 8.02 -3.24 -1.92
CA SER A 48 6.84 -2.80 -2.67
C SER A 48 7.03 -1.42 -3.29
N PHE A 49 7.53 -0.45 -2.51
CA PHE A 49 7.79 0.90 -3.02
C PHE A 49 8.91 0.92 -4.05
N ILE A 50 9.97 0.13 -3.87
CA ILE A 50 11.03 -0.01 -4.88
C ILE A 50 10.46 -0.55 -6.18
N VAL A 51 9.66 -1.63 -6.13
CA VAL A 51 9.02 -2.20 -7.31
C VAL A 51 8.10 -1.16 -7.97
N ALA A 52 7.26 -0.48 -7.20
CA ALA A 52 6.36 0.55 -7.72
C ALA A 52 7.09 1.73 -8.39
N GLY A 53 8.24 2.13 -7.84
CA GLY A 53 9.10 3.17 -8.41
C GLY A 53 9.83 2.69 -9.67
N MET A 54 10.37 1.48 -9.65
CA MET A 54 11.05 0.88 -10.80
C MET A 54 10.08 0.64 -11.96
N VAL A 55 8.86 0.19 -11.68
CA VAL A 55 7.77 0.06 -12.65
C VAL A 55 7.53 1.39 -13.38
N GLN A 56 7.59 2.52 -12.66
CA GLN A 56 7.42 3.84 -13.28
C GLN A 56 8.56 4.26 -14.20
N VAL A 57 9.79 3.81 -13.93
CA VAL A 57 10.98 4.19 -14.70
C VAL A 57 11.23 3.22 -15.86
N LEU A 58 10.98 1.93 -15.65
CA LEU A 58 11.31 0.87 -16.61
C LEU A 58 10.23 0.66 -17.66
N LEU A 59 8.96 0.97 -17.36
CA LEU A 59 7.86 0.71 -18.29
C LEU A 59 7.49 1.97 -19.08
N PRO A 60 7.56 1.92 -20.42
CA PRO A 60 7.08 3.02 -21.26
C PRO A 60 5.58 3.20 -21.09
N GLN A 61 5.15 4.46 -21.00
CA GLN A 61 3.74 4.83 -20.83
C GLN A 61 2.85 4.28 -21.96
N GLU A 62 3.40 4.14 -23.17
CA GLU A 62 2.71 3.60 -24.34
C GLU A 62 2.40 2.11 -24.17
N VAL A 63 3.30 1.34 -23.55
CA VAL A 63 3.10 -0.09 -23.32
C VAL A 63 2.00 -0.30 -22.28
N ILE A 64 2.02 0.46 -21.18
CA ILE A 64 1.00 0.32 -20.14
C ILE A 64 -0.36 0.79 -20.65
N SER A 65 -0.42 1.91 -21.37
CA SER A 65 -1.67 2.44 -21.92
C SER A 65 -2.34 1.45 -22.88
N LYS A 66 -1.56 0.73 -23.68
CA LYS A 66 -2.06 -0.26 -24.64
C LYS A 66 -2.57 -1.54 -24.00
N TRP A 67 -1.91 -2.02 -22.94
CA TRP A 67 -2.21 -3.32 -22.31
C TRP A 67 -3.18 -3.23 -21.14
N VAL A 68 -3.10 -2.14 -20.36
CA VAL A 68 -3.85 -1.95 -19.10
C VAL A 68 -4.47 -0.54 -19.02
N GLY A 69 -4.29 0.31 -20.05
CA GLY A 69 -4.86 1.66 -20.13
C GLY A 69 -6.25 1.71 -20.77
N SER A 70 -6.72 2.92 -21.07
CA SER A 70 -8.01 3.16 -21.71
C SER A 70 -8.16 2.48 -23.08
N GLU A 71 -7.05 2.23 -23.78
CA GLU A 71 -7.04 1.56 -25.08
C GLU A 71 -7.26 0.04 -24.97
N SER A 72 -7.06 -0.54 -23.79
CA SER A 72 -7.12 -1.99 -23.57
C SER A 72 -8.53 -2.55 -23.39
N GLY A 73 -9.51 -1.68 -23.06
CA GLY A 73 -10.90 -2.06 -22.78
C GLY A 73 -11.00 -3.24 -21.79
N ILE A 74 -11.91 -4.18 -22.06
CA ILE A 74 -12.15 -5.33 -21.17
C ILE A 74 -10.94 -6.26 -21.05
N ARG A 75 -10.05 -6.28 -22.05
CA ARG A 75 -8.84 -7.14 -22.01
C ARG A 75 -7.87 -6.66 -20.94
N GLY A 76 -7.72 -5.35 -20.77
CA GLY A 76 -6.90 -4.79 -19.70
C GLY A 76 -7.43 -5.09 -18.31
N ILE A 77 -8.75 -5.22 -18.15
CA ILE A 77 -9.36 -5.62 -16.88
C ILE A 77 -8.94 -7.05 -16.51
N PHE A 78 -9.00 -8.00 -17.44
CA PHE A 78 -8.55 -9.38 -17.19
C PHE A 78 -7.04 -9.47 -16.92
N ILE A 79 -6.24 -8.70 -17.66
CA ILE A 79 -4.78 -8.66 -17.47
C ILE A 79 -4.44 -8.03 -16.12
N GLY A 80 -5.08 -6.91 -15.76
CA GLY A 80 -4.93 -6.25 -14.47
C GLY A 80 -5.39 -7.13 -13.31
N MET A 81 -6.49 -7.88 -13.47
CA MET A 81 -6.96 -8.85 -12.49
C MET A 81 -5.95 -9.98 -12.29
N ALA A 82 -5.45 -10.58 -13.36
CA ALA A 82 -4.45 -11.65 -13.28
C ALA A 82 -3.14 -11.14 -12.66
N ALA A 83 -2.67 -9.96 -13.09
CA ALA A 83 -1.48 -9.33 -12.51
C ALA A 83 -1.68 -9.03 -11.02
N GLY A 84 -2.83 -8.47 -10.63
CA GLY A 84 -3.17 -8.18 -9.24
C GLY A 84 -3.29 -9.44 -8.38
N ALA A 85 -3.86 -10.52 -8.91
CA ALA A 85 -3.95 -11.81 -8.23
C ALA A 85 -2.58 -12.46 -7.99
N LEU A 86 -1.61 -12.18 -8.86
CA LEU A 86 -0.23 -12.65 -8.72
C LEU A 86 0.60 -11.82 -7.75
N VAL A 87 0.16 -10.62 -7.35
CA VAL A 87 0.89 -9.77 -6.40
C VAL A 87 0.66 -10.28 -4.96
N PRO A 88 1.68 -10.85 -4.30
CA PRO A 88 1.55 -11.28 -2.90
C PRO A 88 1.63 -10.08 -1.96
N GLY A 89 1.15 -10.24 -0.72
CA GLY A 89 1.37 -9.25 0.34
C GLY A 89 0.21 -8.26 0.59
N GLY A 90 -0.96 -8.51 0.00
CA GLY A 90 -2.19 -7.76 0.30
C GLY A 90 -2.08 -6.26 -0.03
N PRO A 91 -2.83 -5.38 0.67
CA PRO A 91 -2.89 -3.96 0.34
C PRO A 91 -1.55 -3.23 0.47
N TYR A 92 -0.60 -3.77 1.26
CA TYR A 92 0.73 -3.18 1.45
C TYR A 92 1.60 -3.26 0.18
N VAL A 93 1.33 -4.23 -0.69
CA VAL A 93 2.07 -4.41 -1.95
C VAL A 93 1.23 -3.97 -3.14
N SER A 94 -0.06 -4.31 -3.17
CA SER A 94 -0.90 -4.03 -4.32
C SER A 94 -1.17 -2.54 -4.51
N LEU A 95 -1.35 -1.76 -3.44
CA LEU A 95 -1.68 -0.33 -3.56
C LEU A 95 -0.52 0.52 -4.11
N PRO A 96 0.73 0.39 -3.62
CA PRO A 96 1.83 1.15 -4.20
C PRO A 96 2.11 0.78 -5.65
N VAL A 97 2.05 -0.51 -5.99
CA VAL A 97 2.24 -0.99 -7.36
C VAL A 97 1.13 -0.46 -8.27
N ALA A 98 -0.14 -0.54 -7.85
CA ALA A 98 -1.26 0.02 -8.61
C ALA A 98 -1.12 1.54 -8.79
N ALA A 99 -0.71 2.27 -7.74
CA ALA A 99 -0.45 3.70 -7.84
C ALA A 99 0.68 4.02 -8.83
N GLY A 100 1.73 3.19 -8.89
CA GLY A 100 2.79 3.30 -9.89
C GLY A 100 2.27 3.08 -11.31
N LEU A 101 1.48 2.04 -11.52
CA LEU A 101 0.86 1.74 -12.82
C LEU A 101 -0.11 2.85 -13.28
N LEU A 102 -0.93 3.38 -12.37
CA LEU A 102 -1.84 4.49 -12.66
C LEU A 102 -1.08 5.75 -13.10
N ARG A 103 0.06 6.05 -12.46
CA ARG A 103 0.94 7.16 -12.89
C ARG A 103 1.52 6.96 -14.28
N CYS A 104 1.59 5.72 -14.75
CA CYS A 104 2.12 5.34 -16.06
C CYS A 104 1.03 5.11 -17.12
N GLY A 105 -0.20 5.57 -16.89
CA GLY A 105 -1.28 5.48 -17.89
C GLY A 105 -2.15 4.23 -17.81
N ALA A 106 -2.07 3.44 -16.72
CA ALA A 106 -3.07 2.40 -16.48
C ALA A 106 -4.47 3.02 -16.30
N GLY A 107 -5.48 2.34 -16.83
CA GLY A 107 -6.86 2.81 -16.85
C GLY A 107 -7.55 2.60 -15.50
N ILE A 108 -8.53 3.45 -15.19
CA ILE A 108 -9.31 3.37 -13.95
C ILE A 108 -10.40 2.29 -13.94
N GLY A 109 -10.56 1.57 -15.06
CA GLY A 109 -11.63 0.59 -15.26
C GLY A 109 -12.97 1.26 -15.54
N THR A 110 -13.47 1.09 -16.76
CA THR A 110 -14.83 1.45 -17.21
C THR A 110 -15.45 0.21 -17.81
#